data_AF-A0A7J7CZV1-F1
#
_entry.id   AF-A0A7J7CZV1-F1
#
_cell.length_a   1.000
_cell.length_b   1.000
_cell.length_c   1.000
_cell.angle_alpha   90.00
_cell.angle_beta   90.00
_cell.angle_gamma   90.00
#
_symmetry.space_group_name_H-M   'P 1'
#
loop_
_entity.id
_entity.type
_entity.pdbx_description
1 polymer ?
#
loop_
_entity_poly.entity_id
_entity_poly.type
_entity_poly.pdbx_seq_one_letter_code
_entity_poly.pdbx_strand_id
1 'polypeptide(L)'
;MGGGTEAFPELGRHCEHPDCNQLDFLPFDCDGCHQLFCLEHRSYKSHGCAKSDFNSRKVVVCEICSTAIETTGFAGEDERSILMNHERSKDCDPRKKKKPTCPVRRCREKLTFSNTATCKTCELKVCLKHRFPADHECKPSASTSTALAVNGLVNRFWVALGARNATDCAKEDPQPSSSSRRNPFVKGY
;
A
#
# COMPACT_ATOMS: atom_id res chain seq x y z
N MET A 1 25.52 -34.69 -10.64
CA MET A 1 24.17 -34.26 -10.20
C MET A 1 23.78 -33.07 -11.06
N GLY A 2 23.16 -33.33 -12.22
CA GLY A 2 22.73 -32.28 -13.16
C GLY A 2 21.20 -32.28 -13.18
N GLY A 3 20.60 -31.22 -12.65
CA GLY A 3 19.16 -31.00 -12.75
C GLY A 3 18.84 -30.44 -14.13
N GLY A 4 18.57 -31.31 -15.09
CA GLY A 4 18.03 -30.95 -16.40
C GLY A 4 16.96 -31.95 -16.78
N THR A 5 15.82 -31.47 -17.29
CA THR A 5 14.77 -32.34 -17.82
C THR A 5 15.25 -32.93 -19.15
N GLU A 6 15.38 -34.25 -19.23
CA GLU A 6 15.87 -35.00 -20.42
C GLU A 6 15.10 -34.68 -21.71
N ALA A 7 13.89 -34.12 -21.59
CA ALA A 7 13.03 -33.73 -22.70
C ALA A 7 13.43 -32.42 -23.41
N PHE A 8 14.25 -31.56 -22.78
CA PHE A 8 14.60 -30.24 -23.32
C PHE A 8 16.03 -29.82 -22.92
N PRO A 9 17.06 -30.31 -23.64
CA PRO A 9 18.46 -30.07 -23.31
C PRO A 9 18.92 -28.61 -23.43
N GLU A 10 18.18 -27.78 -24.16
CA GLU A 10 18.49 -26.36 -24.41
C GLU A 10 17.67 -25.40 -23.53
N LEU A 11 16.83 -25.91 -22.62
CA LEU A 11 16.00 -25.06 -21.75
C LEU A 11 16.78 -24.63 -20.52
N GLY A 12 16.80 -23.31 -20.29
CA GLY A 12 17.47 -22.68 -19.16
C GLY A 12 18.81 -22.06 -19.51
N ARG A 13 19.37 -21.31 -18.56
CA ARG A 13 20.69 -20.65 -18.68
C ARG A 13 21.47 -20.88 -17.40
N HIS A 14 22.80 -20.96 -17.53
CA HIS A 14 23.67 -21.10 -16.38
C HIS A 14 23.92 -19.74 -15.73
N CYS A 15 23.99 -19.73 -14.40
CA CYS A 15 24.37 -18.56 -13.64
C CYS A 15 25.82 -18.15 -13.95
N GLU A 16 26.04 -16.86 -14.27
CA GLU A 16 27.36 -16.30 -14.60
C GLU A 16 28.23 -16.00 -13.37
N HIS A 17 27.77 -16.34 -12.16
CA HIS A 17 28.58 -16.23 -10.94
C HIS A 17 29.71 -17.28 -10.94
N PRO A 18 30.97 -16.90 -10.68
CA PRO A 18 32.13 -17.79 -10.83
C PRO A 18 32.05 -19.08 -10.01
N ASP A 19 31.36 -19.04 -8.86
CA ASP A 19 31.28 -20.16 -7.93
C ASP A 19 29.98 -20.99 -8.04
N CYS A 20 29.02 -20.61 -8.89
CA CYS A 20 27.69 -21.23 -8.93
C CYS A 20 27.47 -22.10 -10.17
N ASN A 21 27.58 -21.50 -11.36
CA ASN A 21 27.31 -22.13 -12.66
C ASN A 21 26.07 -23.06 -12.69
N GLN A 22 25.05 -22.77 -11.88
CA GLN A 22 23.83 -23.55 -11.79
C GLN A 22 22.93 -23.27 -13.00
N LEU A 23 22.34 -24.32 -13.59
CA LEU A 23 21.32 -24.19 -14.63
C LEU A 23 19.99 -23.75 -13.99
N ASP A 24 19.53 -22.55 -14.37
CA ASP A 24 18.25 -21.98 -13.95
C ASP A 24 17.32 -21.82 -15.16
N PHE A 25 16.06 -22.20 -15.00
CA PHE A 25 15.05 -22.09 -16.06
C PHE A 25 14.45 -20.68 -16.13
N LEU A 26 14.61 -19.86 -15.07
CA LEU A 26 14.22 -18.47 -14.98
C LEU A 26 15.44 -17.60 -14.60
N PRO A 27 16.41 -17.43 -15.52
CA PRO A 27 17.57 -16.58 -15.26
C PRO A 27 17.14 -15.12 -15.09
N PHE A 28 17.77 -14.43 -14.13
CA PHE A 28 17.57 -13.00 -13.87
C PHE A 28 18.64 -12.20 -14.59
N ASP A 29 18.25 -11.24 -15.42
CA ASP A 29 19.17 -10.28 -16.01
C ASP A 29 19.45 -9.13 -15.04
N CYS A 30 20.73 -8.79 -14.88
CA CYS A 30 21.13 -7.66 -14.05
C CYS A 30 21.15 -6.37 -14.87
N ASP A 31 20.38 -5.35 -14.50
CA ASP A 31 20.34 -4.06 -15.22
C ASP A 31 21.69 -3.31 -15.24
N GLY A 32 22.61 -3.66 -14.32
CA GLY A 32 23.93 -3.01 -14.20
C GLY A 32 25.02 -3.64 -15.08
N CYS A 33 25.20 -4.96 -14.97
CA CYS A 33 26.24 -5.71 -15.71
C CYS A 33 25.69 -6.52 -16.89
N HIS A 34 24.37 -6.62 -17.05
CA HIS A 34 23.67 -7.38 -18.10
C HIS A 34 24.03 -8.87 -18.18
N GLN A 35 24.51 -9.43 -17.06
CA GLN A 35 24.77 -10.86 -16.88
C GLN A 35 23.55 -11.57 -16.29
N LEU A 36 23.45 -12.87 -16.56
CA LEU A 36 22.37 -13.74 -16.12
C LEU A 36 22.74 -14.49 -14.82
N PHE A 37 21.84 -14.43 -13.84
CA PHE A 37 22.05 -15.06 -12.54
C PHE A 37 20.87 -15.95 -12.13
N CYS A 38 21.15 -16.96 -11.31
CA CYS A 38 20.10 -17.76 -10.67
C CYS A 38 19.43 -17.00 -9.52
N LEU A 39 18.38 -17.59 -8.93
CA LEU A 39 17.65 -17.00 -7.80
C LEU A 39 18.53 -16.54 -6.63
N GLU A 40 19.60 -17.29 -6.32
CA GLU A 40 20.52 -16.98 -5.22
C GLU A 40 21.46 -15.81 -5.54
N HIS A 41 21.86 -15.67 -6.81
CA HIS A 41 22.82 -14.66 -7.25
C HIS A 41 22.17 -13.41 -7.90
N ARG A 42 20.83 -13.34 -7.95
CA ARG A 42 20.08 -12.24 -8.60
C ARG A 42 20.34 -10.84 -8.05
N SER A 43 20.78 -10.70 -6.80
CA SER A 43 20.98 -9.40 -6.17
C SER A 43 22.32 -8.79 -6.55
N TYR A 44 22.41 -7.46 -6.66
CA TYR A 44 23.69 -6.77 -6.96
C TYR A 44 24.82 -7.14 -5.98
N LYS A 45 24.50 -7.41 -4.71
CA LYS A 45 25.47 -7.79 -3.69
C LYS A 45 25.92 -9.24 -3.83
N SER A 46 25.02 -10.15 -4.17
CA SER A 46 25.33 -11.59 -4.25
C SER A 46 26.29 -11.93 -5.37
N HIS A 47 26.27 -11.19 -6.49
CA HIS A 47 27.23 -11.39 -7.58
C HIS A 47 28.34 -10.35 -7.66
N GLY A 48 28.46 -9.48 -6.65
CA GLY A 48 29.49 -8.43 -6.63
C GLY A 48 29.43 -7.50 -7.83
N CYS A 49 28.24 -7.00 -8.19
CA CYS A 49 28.06 -6.18 -9.38
C CYS A 49 28.95 -4.94 -9.38
N ALA A 50 29.71 -4.73 -10.45
CA ALA A 50 30.52 -3.53 -10.63
C ALA A 50 29.67 -2.24 -10.70
N LYS A 51 28.39 -2.35 -11.07
CA LYS A 51 27.44 -1.24 -11.17
C LYS A 51 26.27 -1.40 -10.18
N SER A 52 26.55 -1.80 -8.94
CA SER A 52 25.53 -1.97 -7.90
C SER A 52 24.73 -0.69 -7.60
N ASP A 53 25.33 0.48 -7.86
CA ASP A 53 24.70 1.78 -7.62
C ASP A 53 23.87 2.29 -8.82
N PHE A 54 23.92 1.61 -9.96
CA PHE A 54 23.16 2.00 -11.16
C PHE A 54 21.66 1.95 -10.83
N ASN A 55 21.02 3.11 -10.84
CA ASN A 55 19.63 3.29 -10.47
C ASN A 55 19.29 3.09 -8.96
N SER A 56 20.28 3.15 -8.07
CA SER A 56 19.99 3.24 -6.63
C SER A 56 19.21 4.52 -6.34
N ARG A 57 17.98 4.38 -5.83
CA ARG A 57 17.19 5.50 -5.34
C ARG A 57 17.75 5.95 -4.00
N LYS A 58 18.22 7.18 -3.94
CA LYS A 58 18.65 7.83 -2.69
C LYS A 58 17.60 8.83 -2.28
N VAL A 59 17.37 8.98 -0.97
CA VAL A 59 16.41 9.94 -0.43
C VAL A 59 17.17 10.93 0.44
N VAL A 60 17.17 12.20 0.05
CA VAL A 60 17.77 13.28 0.82
C VAL A 60 16.66 14.04 1.55
N VAL A 61 16.84 14.29 2.85
CA VAL A 61 15.84 14.99 3.66
C VAL A 61 16.28 16.44 3.85
N CYS A 62 15.42 17.39 3.50
CA CYS A 62 15.67 18.81 3.75
C CYS A 62 15.48 19.16 5.25
N GLU A 63 16.45 19.83 5.87
CA GLU A 63 16.38 20.18 7.30
C GLU A 63 15.44 21.36 7.60
N ILE A 64 15.16 22.19 6.59
CA ILE A 64 14.32 23.41 6.71
C ILE A 64 12.85 23.03 6.73
N CYS A 65 12.40 22.24 5.76
CA CYS A 65 10.99 21.89 5.57
C CYS A 65 10.66 20.42 5.92
N SER A 66 11.66 19.57 6.18
CA SER A 66 11.51 18.12 6.42
C SER A 66 10.87 17.35 5.26
N THR A 67 10.99 17.88 4.04
CA THR A 67 10.56 17.18 2.81
C THR A 67 11.62 16.17 2.41
N ALA A 68 11.18 14.96 2.06
CA ALA A 68 12.02 13.91 1.48
C ALA A 68 12.07 14.10 -0.05
N ILE A 69 13.28 14.16 -0.60
CA ILE A 69 13.54 14.36 -2.03
C ILE A 69 14.18 13.07 -2.55
N GLU A 70 13.52 12.42 -3.50
CA GLU A 70 14.04 11.23 -4.15
C GLU A 70 14.99 11.63 -5.28
N THR A 71 16.15 10.98 -5.34
CA THR A 71 17.15 11.18 -6.38
C THR A 71 17.45 9.82 -7.03
N THR A 72 17.31 9.78 -8.34
CA THR A 72 17.81 8.67 -9.16
C THR A 72 19.33 8.80 -9.24
N GLY A 73 20.08 7.77 -8.82
CA GLY A 73 21.55 7.74 -8.79
C GLY A 73 22.28 7.90 -10.15
N PHE A 74 21.59 8.38 -11.18
CA PHE A 74 22.09 8.61 -12.53
C PHE A 74 22.91 9.90 -12.68
N ALA A 75 22.72 10.89 -11.80
CA ALA A 75 23.19 12.25 -12.07
C ALA A 75 24.55 12.62 -11.48
N GLY A 76 25.17 11.76 -10.65
CA GLY A 76 26.38 12.15 -9.90
C GLY A 76 26.18 13.45 -9.09
N GLU A 77 24.92 13.85 -8.87
CA GLU A 77 24.56 15.09 -8.22
C GLU A 77 24.83 14.91 -6.73
N ASP A 78 25.71 15.76 -6.21
CA ASP A 78 25.96 15.83 -4.79
C ASP A 78 24.66 16.15 -4.03
N GLU A 79 24.47 15.53 -2.87
CA GLU A 79 23.34 15.77 -1.97
C GLU A 79 23.13 17.26 -1.70
N ARG A 80 24.24 18.03 -1.65
CA ARG A 80 24.24 19.49 -1.51
C ARG A 80 23.56 20.20 -2.68
N SER A 81 23.79 19.78 -3.91
CA SER A 81 23.21 20.40 -5.10
C SER A 81 21.71 20.16 -5.18
N ILE A 82 21.26 18.96 -4.79
CA ILE A 82 19.84 18.58 -4.70
C ILE A 82 19.12 19.45 -3.65
N LEU A 83 19.73 19.59 -2.47
CA LEU A 83 19.19 20.44 -1.39
C LEU A 83 19.16 21.93 -1.80
N MET A 84 20.21 22.43 -2.43
CA MET A 84 20.27 23.83 -2.91
C MET A 84 19.23 24.10 -3.99
N ASN A 85 18.99 23.13 -4.89
CA ASN A 85 17.96 23.26 -5.90
C ASN A 85 16.56 23.27 -5.28
N HIS A 86 16.31 22.41 -4.29
CA HIS A 86 15.06 22.41 -3.52
C HIS A 86 14.83 23.75 -2.80
N GLU A 87 15.86 24.31 -2.17
CA GLU A 87 15.77 25.63 -1.52
C GLU A 87 15.44 26.74 -2.54
N ARG A 88 16.09 26.71 -3.71
CA ARG A 88 15.90 27.70 -4.78
C ARG A 88 14.55 27.60 -5.49
N SER A 89 14.00 26.39 -5.64
CA SER A 89 12.73 26.13 -6.35
C SER A 89 11.50 26.75 -5.68
N LYS A 90 11.62 27.32 -4.47
CA LYS A 90 10.51 27.82 -3.63
C LYS A 90 9.49 26.75 -3.20
N ASP A 91 9.70 25.49 -3.53
CA ASP A 91 8.95 24.36 -2.99
C ASP A 91 9.34 24.03 -1.53
N CYS A 92 10.48 24.57 -1.08
CA CYS A 92 10.95 24.50 0.30
C CYS A 92 10.15 25.44 1.21
N ASP A 93 9.16 24.89 1.91
CA ASP A 93 8.25 25.65 2.76
C ASP A 93 8.42 25.28 4.26
N PRO A 94 9.01 26.14 5.09
CA PRO A 94 9.33 25.82 6.50
C PRO A 94 8.08 25.63 7.37
N ARG A 95 6.91 26.12 6.93
CA ARG A 95 5.63 25.94 7.65
C ARG A 95 5.21 24.47 7.69
N LYS A 96 5.57 23.69 6.67
CA LYS A 96 5.25 22.24 6.56
C LYS A 96 5.94 21.41 7.65
N LYS A 97 7.01 21.91 8.28
CA LYS A 97 7.70 21.24 9.40
C LYS A 97 6.83 21.14 10.67
N LYS A 98 5.91 22.09 10.89
CA LYS A 98 4.98 22.07 12.03
C LYS A 98 3.76 21.22 11.72
N LYS A 99 3.83 19.94 12.11
CA LYS A 99 2.68 19.02 12.02
C LYS A 99 1.55 19.50 12.95
N PRO A 100 0.29 19.53 12.48
CA PRO A 100 -0.84 19.93 13.32
C PRO A 100 -1.03 18.91 14.45
N THR A 101 -1.54 19.37 15.58
CA THR A 101 -1.93 18.50 16.70
C THR A 101 -3.41 18.19 16.63
N CYS A 102 -3.82 17.07 17.22
CA CYS A 102 -5.23 16.73 17.33
C CYS A 102 -6.03 17.86 18.00
N PRO A 103 -7.17 18.29 17.43
CA PRO A 103 -7.96 19.41 17.96
C PRO A 103 -8.77 19.06 19.22
N VAL A 104 -8.85 17.78 19.59
CA VAL A 104 -9.62 17.31 20.74
C VAL A 104 -9.02 17.84 22.05
N ARG A 105 -9.89 18.31 22.96
CA ARG A 105 -9.48 18.81 24.27
C ARG A 105 -8.64 17.78 25.01
N ARG A 106 -7.49 18.21 25.54
CA ARG A 106 -6.51 17.36 26.26
C ARG A 106 -5.77 16.33 25.40
N CYS A 107 -5.99 16.26 24.08
CA CYS A 107 -5.15 15.47 23.18
C CYS A 107 -3.96 16.31 22.67
N ARG A 108 -2.73 15.79 22.82
CA ARG A 108 -1.50 16.44 22.33
C ARG A 108 -0.80 15.63 21.22
N GLU A 109 -1.52 14.66 20.65
CA GLU A 109 -1.01 13.78 19.61
C GLU A 109 -0.75 14.56 18.32
N LYS A 110 0.45 14.42 17.74
CA LYS A 110 0.81 15.07 16.47
C LYS A 110 0.20 14.28 15.32
N LEU A 111 -0.53 14.96 14.45
CA LEU A 111 -1.14 14.38 13.26
C LEU A 111 -0.04 14.13 12.22
N THR A 112 0.35 12.87 12.09
CA THR A 112 1.24 12.37 11.04
C THR A 112 0.41 11.71 9.94
N PHE A 113 1.03 11.42 8.79
CA PHE A 113 0.36 10.68 7.71
C PHE A 113 -0.34 9.40 8.20
N SER A 114 0.33 8.62 9.05
CA SER A 114 -0.21 7.35 9.55
C SER A 114 -1.21 7.49 10.70
N ASN A 115 -1.14 8.57 11.49
CA ASN A 115 -1.96 8.76 12.69
C ASN A 115 -3.17 9.69 12.47
N THR A 116 -3.38 10.18 11.25
CA THR A 116 -4.49 11.11 10.97
C THR A 116 -5.69 10.37 10.40
N ALA A 117 -6.87 10.63 10.95
CA ALA A 117 -8.15 10.22 10.39
C ALA A 117 -9.03 11.45 10.15
N THR A 118 -9.71 11.50 9.01
CA THR A 118 -10.75 12.51 8.73
C THR A 118 -12.10 11.97 9.17
N CYS A 119 -12.80 12.71 10.02
CA CYS A 119 -14.17 12.36 10.40
C CYS A 119 -15.11 12.56 9.22
N LYS A 120 -15.98 11.58 8.93
CA LYS A 120 -16.92 11.64 7.79
C LYS A 120 -18.10 12.60 8.02
N THR A 121 -18.37 12.95 9.27
CA THR A 121 -19.54 13.76 9.65
C THR A 121 -19.18 15.25 9.78
N CYS A 122 -17.99 15.56 10.29
CA CYS A 122 -17.55 16.94 10.55
C CYS A 122 -16.30 17.38 9.78
N GLU A 123 -15.69 16.48 8.99
CA GLU A 123 -14.47 16.70 8.19
C GLU A 123 -13.22 17.12 8.98
N LEU A 124 -13.26 17.07 10.32
CA LEU A 124 -12.11 17.36 11.16
C LEU A 124 -11.06 16.24 11.07
N LYS A 125 -9.80 16.65 10.93
CA LYS A 125 -8.62 15.77 11.05
C LYS A 125 -8.32 15.53 12.52
N VAL A 126 -8.51 14.31 12.97
CA VAL A 126 -8.32 13.85 14.34
C VAL A 126 -7.26 12.74 14.38
N CYS A 127 -6.70 12.44 15.55
CA CYS A 127 -5.77 11.32 15.68
C CYS A 127 -6.54 9.98 15.70
N LEU A 128 -5.84 8.85 15.55
CA LEU A 128 -6.50 7.53 15.57
C LEU A 128 -7.27 7.24 16.86
N LYS A 129 -6.83 7.80 18.00
CA LYS A 129 -7.52 7.66 19.29
C LYS A 129 -8.87 8.38 19.35
N HIS A 130 -9.07 9.39 18.50
CA HIS A 130 -10.31 10.17 18.45
C HIS A 130 -11.02 10.07 17.11
N ARG A 131 -10.81 8.95 16.40
CA ARG A 131 -11.37 8.71 15.06
C ARG A 131 -12.90 8.61 15.08
N PHE A 132 -13.49 8.11 16.16
CA PHE A 132 -14.94 7.94 16.22
C PHE A 132 -15.65 9.26 16.57
N PRO A 133 -16.89 9.48 16.09
CA PRO A 133 -17.67 10.67 16.40
C PRO A 133 -17.89 10.91 17.90
N ALA A 134 -17.89 9.85 18.72
CA ALA A 134 -18.04 9.95 20.17
C ALA A 134 -16.80 10.49 20.89
N ASP A 135 -15.63 10.36 20.26
CA ASP A 135 -14.34 10.70 20.88
C ASP A 135 -13.93 12.17 20.65
N HIS A 136 -14.76 12.94 19.96
CA HIS A 136 -14.58 14.37 19.76
C HIS A 136 -15.94 15.07 19.78
N GLU A 137 -15.93 16.40 19.93
CA GLU A 137 -17.13 17.23 19.80
C GLU A 137 -17.56 17.27 18.31
N CYS A 138 -18.08 16.15 17.81
CA CYS A 138 -18.42 15.96 16.41
C CYS A 138 -19.66 16.76 16.06
N LYS A 139 -19.46 17.91 15.41
CA LYS A 139 -20.54 18.73 14.87
C LYS A 139 -20.67 18.48 13.38
N PRO A 140 -21.82 17.99 12.87
CA PRO A 140 -21.98 17.77 11.43
C PRO A 140 -21.67 19.06 10.68
N SER A 141 -20.78 18.98 9.69
CA SER A 141 -20.59 20.11 8.78
C SER A 141 -21.91 20.28 8.05
N ALA A 142 -22.54 21.45 8.23
CA ALA A 142 -23.76 21.80 7.52
C ALA A 142 -23.43 21.94 6.02
N SER A 143 -23.33 20.82 5.33
CA SER A 143 -23.28 20.73 3.89
C SER A 143 -24.70 21.00 3.38
N THR A 144 -24.91 22.25 2.97
CA THR A 144 -26.00 22.75 2.11
C THR A 144 -27.25 21.86 2.03
N SER A 145 -28.09 21.93 3.06
CA SER A 145 -29.51 21.60 2.92
C SER A 145 -30.24 22.92 2.67
N THR A 146 -30.33 23.35 1.42
CA THR A 146 -31.27 24.39 1.02
C THR A 146 -32.67 23.87 1.33
N ALA A 147 -33.23 24.34 2.45
CA ALA A 147 -34.64 24.24 2.72
C ALA A 147 -35.39 25.02 1.62
N LEU A 148 -36.06 24.30 0.73
CA LEU A 148 -37.10 24.85 -0.14
C LEU A 148 -38.39 24.09 0.16
N ALA A 149 -39.25 24.73 0.92
CA ALA A 149 -40.67 24.44 0.90
C ALA A 149 -41.19 24.76 -0.50
N VAL A 150 -41.56 23.73 -1.27
CA VAL A 150 -42.51 23.88 -2.39
C VAL A 150 -43.38 22.63 -2.45
N ASN A 151 -44.69 22.84 -2.32
CA ASN A 151 -45.73 21.83 -2.50
C ASN A 151 -45.65 21.19 -3.89
N GLY A 152 -45.74 19.86 -3.93
CA GLY A 152 -46.23 19.10 -5.08
C GLY A 152 -45.28 18.97 -6.29
N LEU A 153 -44.56 17.85 -6.38
CA LEU A 153 -44.43 17.01 -7.59
C LEU A 153 -43.39 15.90 -7.37
N VAL A 154 -43.88 14.84 -6.73
CA VAL A 154 -43.60 13.41 -6.96
C VAL A 154 -42.25 13.04 -7.61
N ASN A 155 -41.27 12.69 -6.76
CA ASN A 155 -40.05 11.97 -7.11
C ASN A 155 -40.38 10.52 -7.54
N ARG A 156 -40.70 10.32 -8.82
CA ARG A 156 -40.99 9.00 -9.43
C ARG A 156 -39.77 8.06 -9.56
N PHE A 157 -38.62 8.46 -9.02
CA PHE A 157 -37.37 7.72 -9.12
C PHE A 157 -37.03 6.89 -7.87
N TRP A 158 -37.55 7.27 -6.69
CA TRP A 158 -37.25 6.57 -5.42
C TRP A 158 -38.26 5.47 -5.06
N VAL A 159 -39.43 5.45 -5.71
CA VAL A 159 -40.47 4.43 -5.47
C VAL A 159 -40.06 3.05 -6.03
N ALA A 160 -39.14 2.98 -7.00
CA ALA A 160 -38.73 1.72 -7.63
C ALA A 160 -37.60 0.95 -6.91
N LEU A 161 -37.15 1.42 -5.75
CA LEU A 161 -36.12 0.75 -4.92
C LEU A 161 -36.67 0.11 -3.64
N GLY A 162 -37.91 0.43 -3.24
CA GLY A 162 -38.59 -0.20 -2.09
C GLY A 162 -39.19 -1.59 -2.37
N ALA A 163 -39.15 -2.08 -3.62
CA ALA A 163 -39.77 -3.34 -4.02
C ALA A 163 -38.79 -4.52 -4.17
N ARG A 164 -37.56 -4.40 -3.63
CA ARG A 164 -36.60 -5.51 -3.60
C ARG A 164 -36.48 -6.00 -2.18
N ASN A 165 -37.28 -7.03 -1.87
CA ASN A 165 -37.15 -7.84 -0.66
C ASN A 165 -35.70 -8.31 -0.52
N ALA A 166 -34.95 -7.68 0.38
CA ALA A 166 -33.72 -8.24 0.92
C ALA A 166 -34.14 -9.13 2.09
N THR A 167 -34.28 -10.43 1.84
CA THR A 167 -34.50 -11.41 2.89
C THR A 167 -33.23 -11.59 3.72
N ASP A 168 -33.37 -11.18 4.97
CA ASP A 168 -32.56 -11.44 6.17
C ASP A 168 -31.72 -12.73 6.15
N CYS A 169 -30.43 -12.59 6.47
CA CYS A 169 -29.56 -13.69 6.89
C CYS A 169 -29.40 -13.64 8.42
N ALA A 170 -30.27 -14.34 9.16
CA ALA A 170 -29.96 -15.07 10.40
C ALA A 170 -31.25 -15.50 11.15
N LYS A 171 -31.46 -16.82 11.31
CA LYS A 171 -31.59 -17.51 12.62
C LYS A 171 -32.27 -18.90 12.53
N GLU A 172 -31.53 -19.88 13.08
CA GLU A 172 -31.88 -21.10 13.85
C GLU A 172 -32.78 -22.24 13.30
N ASP A 173 -32.28 -23.47 13.51
CA ASP A 173 -32.78 -24.85 13.30
C ASP A 173 -34.11 -25.21 14.00
N PRO A 174 -34.89 -26.25 13.58
CA PRO A 174 -34.58 -27.68 13.82
C PRO A 174 -35.00 -28.73 12.73
N GLN A 175 -34.23 -29.83 12.69
CA GLN A 175 -34.49 -31.18 12.10
C GLN A 175 -35.93 -31.72 12.31
N PRO A 176 -36.46 -32.73 11.54
CA PRO A 176 -35.79 -34.03 11.31
C PRO A 176 -36.09 -34.83 10.00
N SER A 177 -35.32 -35.93 9.84
CA SER A 177 -35.60 -37.17 9.06
C SER A 177 -35.43 -37.08 7.52
N SER A 178 -34.84 -38.02 6.77
CA SER A 178 -34.49 -39.44 7.00
C SER A 178 -33.53 -39.96 5.90
N SER A 179 -32.70 -40.96 6.25
CA SER A 179 -32.08 -42.00 5.39
C SER A 179 -31.01 -41.56 4.36
N SER A 180 -29.89 -42.26 4.08
CA SER A 180 -29.31 -43.53 4.51
C SER A 180 -27.86 -43.58 3.99
N ARG A 181 -26.91 -44.14 4.79
CA ARG A 181 -25.75 -44.99 4.39
C ARG A 181 -24.68 -44.40 3.43
N ARG A 182 -23.35 -44.52 3.61
CA ARG A 182 -22.43 -45.37 4.40
C ARG A 182 -21.06 -44.68 4.43
N ASN A 183 -20.31 -44.82 5.52
CA ASN A 183 -18.86 -44.57 5.58
C ASN A 183 -18.08 -45.71 4.91
N PRO A 184 -16.84 -45.42 4.46
CA PRO A 184 -15.74 -46.26 4.91
C PRO A 184 -14.61 -45.45 5.57
N PHE A 185 -14.07 -46.11 6.59
CA PHE A 185 -13.01 -45.75 7.52
C PHE A 185 -11.64 -46.16 6.97
N VAL A 186 -10.58 -45.47 7.41
CA VAL A 186 -9.19 -45.92 7.73
C VAL A 186 -8.24 -44.73 7.48
N LYS A 187 -7.77 -44.00 8.49
CA LYS A 187 -6.81 -44.24 9.60
C LYS A 187 -5.38 -43.87 9.19
N GLY A 188 -4.91 -42.78 9.79
CA GLY A 188 -3.56 -42.28 9.67
C GLY A 188 -2.55 -43.08 10.49
N TYR A 189 -1.33 -43.03 10.00
CA TYR A 189 -0.08 -43.01 10.75
C TYR A 189 0.67 -41.75 10.32
#